data_AF-A0A430ASX1-F1
#
_entry.id   AF-A0A430ASX1-F1
#
_cell.length_a   1.000
_cell.length_b   1.000
_cell.length_c   1.000
_cell.angle_alpha   90.00
_cell.angle_beta   90.00
_cell.angle_gamma   90.00
#
_symmetry.space_group_name_H-M   'P 1'
#
loop_
_entity.id
_entity.type
_entity.pdbx_description
1 polymer ?
#
loop_
_entity_poly.entity_id
_entity_poly.type
_entity_poly.pdbx_seq_one_letter_code
_entity_poly.pdbx_strand_id
1 'polypeptide(L)'
;MKRYPLVDVMKYVAAILVILVHCGRLHSNPVIHFALKSLLCRLAVPFFFISTAYVLRERMSEPVYFASYCRKLFRSYCWWSFIYLPLGIFYVLNQLDLPVWMYPAAFFAGFFVTGAYYHLWYIPALVIGFGLALYLQKKLGYVLSFFIAGTFYLFGGIETYSGYLEGSWLKSAYDFYRIVFFSPRNGLMFALVFILLGFLLSDRKISISCKKLSVYTMLSVTGLLFEGWLIYQNQGYDKNILFAHVPVSCCLILWATKKCACADSLLLGALQQTLLFHPSADFIFNGTASCQVGRIYIW
;
A
#
# COMPACT_ATOMS: atom_id res chain seq x y z
N MET A 1 -18.40 -21.11 -8.12
CA MET A 1 -17.55 -20.11 -7.43
C MET A 1 -17.45 -18.86 -8.28
N LYS A 2 -17.78 -17.67 -7.75
CA LYS A 2 -17.60 -16.42 -8.51
C LYS A 2 -16.10 -16.12 -8.61
N ARG A 3 -15.59 -16.09 -9.84
CA ARG A 3 -14.26 -15.57 -10.17
C ARG A 3 -14.41 -14.14 -10.67
N TYR A 4 -13.48 -13.28 -10.27
CA TYR A 4 -13.40 -11.90 -10.73
C TYR A 4 -12.15 -11.75 -11.60
N PRO A 5 -12.20 -12.18 -12.87
CA PRO A 5 -11.02 -12.19 -13.73
C PRO A 5 -10.43 -10.79 -13.91
N LEU A 6 -11.28 -9.75 -13.94
CA LEU A 6 -10.83 -8.37 -14.02
C LEU A 6 -10.11 -7.89 -12.74
N VAL A 7 -10.46 -8.41 -11.56
CA VAL A 7 -9.68 -8.15 -10.33
C VAL A 7 -8.29 -8.74 -10.47
N ASP A 8 -8.14 -9.93 -11.04
CA ASP A 8 -6.84 -10.57 -11.24
C ASP A 8 -5.98 -9.82 -12.28
N VAL A 9 -6.60 -9.38 -13.39
CA VAL A 9 -5.92 -8.52 -14.39
C VAL A 9 -5.46 -7.19 -13.77
N MET A 10 -6.32 -6.52 -13.01
CA MET A 10 -5.95 -5.24 -12.38
C MET A 10 -4.88 -5.41 -11.31
N LYS A 11 -4.87 -6.55 -10.60
CA LYS A 11 -3.80 -6.90 -9.67
C LYS A 11 -2.48 -7.15 -10.38
N TYR A 12 -2.50 -7.74 -11.56
CA TYR A 12 -1.31 -7.88 -12.40
C TYR A 12 -0.77 -6.52 -12.86
N VAL A 13 -1.66 -5.62 -13.33
CA VAL A 13 -1.28 -4.23 -13.65
C VAL A 13 -0.70 -3.53 -12.41
N ALA A 14 -1.33 -3.67 -11.25
CA ALA A 14 -0.82 -3.11 -10.00
C ALA A 14 0.56 -3.68 -9.61
N ALA A 15 0.86 -4.94 -9.91
CA ALA A 15 2.19 -5.51 -9.66
C ALA A 15 3.26 -4.85 -10.53
N ILE A 16 2.95 -4.53 -11.79
CA ILE A 16 3.84 -3.75 -12.67
C ILE A 16 4.07 -2.35 -12.09
N LEU A 17 3.00 -1.70 -11.60
CA LEU A 17 3.09 -0.38 -10.98
C LEU A 17 3.96 -0.38 -9.71
N VAL A 18 3.92 -1.45 -8.90
CA VAL A 18 4.84 -1.60 -7.76
C VAL A 18 6.29 -1.61 -8.23
N ILE A 19 6.61 -2.39 -9.25
CA ILE A 19 7.97 -2.44 -9.83
C ILE A 19 8.41 -1.03 -10.28
N LEU A 20 7.55 -0.32 -11.01
CA LEU A 20 7.85 1.03 -11.50
C LEU A 20 8.04 2.07 -10.37
N VAL A 21 7.38 1.89 -9.21
CA VAL A 21 7.61 2.74 -8.03
C VAL A 21 9.01 2.57 -7.45
N HIS A 22 9.62 1.40 -7.63
CA HIS A 22 10.94 1.10 -7.08
C HIS A 22 12.09 1.33 -8.06
N CYS A 23 11.78 1.34 -9.36
CA CYS A 23 12.71 1.86 -10.37
C CYS A 23 13.14 3.30 -10.06
N GLY A 24 14.29 3.70 -10.59
CA GLY A 24 14.84 5.05 -10.46
C GLY A 24 13.98 6.14 -11.12
N ARG A 25 14.61 7.02 -11.89
CA ARG A 25 13.87 8.10 -12.57
C ARG A 25 13.14 7.54 -13.80
N LEU A 26 11.81 7.51 -13.75
CA LEU A 26 10.97 7.01 -14.85
C LEU A 26 10.94 7.92 -16.10
N HIS A 27 11.19 9.22 -15.94
CA HIS A 27 11.11 10.18 -17.05
C HIS A 27 12.00 11.42 -16.78
N SER A 28 12.56 12.03 -17.83
CA SER A 28 13.42 13.22 -17.72
C SER A 28 12.65 14.44 -17.17
N ASN A 29 11.49 14.75 -17.74
CA ASN A 29 10.59 15.80 -17.25
C ASN A 29 10.12 15.51 -15.78
N PRO A 30 10.32 16.45 -14.83
CA PRO A 30 10.00 16.26 -13.42
C PRO A 30 8.51 16.12 -13.12
N VAL A 31 7.64 16.81 -13.88
CA VAL A 31 6.18 16.74 -13.71
C VAL A 31 5.68 15.36 -14.12
N ILE A 32 6.14 14.86 -15.28
CA ILE A 32 5.77 13.53 -15.77
C ILE A 32 6.32 12.45 -14.83
N HIS A 33 7.56 12.58 -14.37
CA HIS A 33 8.15 11.67 -13.39
C HIS A 33 7.31 11.61 -12.11
N PHE A 34 6.91 12.76 -11.57
CA PHE A 34 6.09 12.84 -10.37
C PHE A 34 4.70 12.22 -10.60
N ALA A 35 4.04 12.54 -11.71
CA ALA A 35 2.71 12.00 -12.02
C ALA A 35 2.74 10.47 -12.14
N LEU A 36 3.74 9.92 -12.84
CA LEU A 36 3.89 8.47 -13.01
C LEU A 36 4.25 7.79 -11.68
N LYS A 37 5.32 8.25 -11.02
CA LYS A 37 5.87 7.56 -9.85
C LYS A 37 5.05 7.80 -8.58
N SER A 38 4.68 9.06 -8.32
CA SER A 38 4.07 9.47 -7.05
C SER A 38 2.54 9.39 -7.07
N LEU A 39 1.89 9.56 -8.22
CA LEU A 39 0.42 9.51 -8.30
C LEU A 39 -0.07 8.15 -8.79
N LEU A 40 0.35 7.75 -10.00
CA LEU A 40 -0.16 6.55 -10.66
C LEU A 40 0.38 5.27 -10.00
N CYS A 41 1.70 5.13 -9.89
CA CYS A 41 2.29 3.88 -9.43
C CYS A 41 1.95 3.60 -7.95
N ARG A 42 1.85 4.64 -7.11
CA ARG A 42 1.46 4.49 -5.70
C ARG A 42 0.00 4.08 -5.48
N LEU A 43 -0.87 4.09 -6.51
CA LEU A 43 -2.22 3.50 -6.43
C LEU A 43 -2.22 1.97 -6.27
N ALA A 44 -1.11 1.31 -6.62
CA ALA A 44 -1.03 -0.16 -6.63
C ALA A 44 -1.33 -0.78 -5.26
N VAL A 45 -0.72 -0.25 -4.20
CA VAL A 45 -0.84 -0.81 -2.85
C VAL A 45 -2.25 -0.59 -2.26
N PRO A 46 -2.84 0.61 -2.31
CA PRO A 46 -4.27 0.82 -2.02
C PRO A 46 -5.19 -0.18 -2.73
N PHE A 47 -4.97 -0.40 -4.03
CA PHE A 47 -5.76 -1.35 -4.81
C PHE A 47 -5.56 -2.80 -4.32
N PHE A 48 -4.34 -3.20 -3.97
CA PHE A 48 -4.09 -4.53 -3.39
C PHE A 48 -4.80 -4.73 -2.05
N PHE A 49 -4.83 -3.73 -1.17
CA PHE A 49 -5.55 -3.82 0.10
C PHE A 49 -7.05 -3.97 -0.10
N ILE A 50 -7.68 -3.06 -0.85
CA ILE A 50 -9.14 -3.08 -1.03
C ILE A 50 -9.63 -4.33 -1.78
N SER A 51 -8.91 -4.76 -2.82
CA SER A 51 -9.29 -5.93 -3.62
C SER A 51 -9.11 -7.23 -2.83
N THR A 52 -8.03 -7.34 -2.04
CA THR A 52 -7.80 -8.50 -1.18
C THR A 52 -8.83 -8.54 -0.07
N ALA A 53 -9.11 -7.42 0.59
CA ALA A 53 -10.12 -7.33 1.63
C ALA A 53 -11.53 -7.70 1.12
N TYR A 54 -11.91 -7.20 -0.06
CA TYR A 54 -13.20 -7.54 -0.70
C TYR A 54 -13.35 -9.06 -0.91
N VAL A 55 -12.37 -9.70 -1.56
CA VAL A 55 -12.43 -11.13 -1.88
C VAL A 55 -12.36 -11.99 -0.61
N LEU A 56 -11.51 -11.62 0.35
CA LEU A 56 -11.40 -12.34 1.62
C LEU A 56 -12.69 -12.22 2.45
N ARG A 57 -13.30 -11.03 2.48
CA ARG A 57 -14.57 -10.81 3.19
C ARG A 57 -15.71 -11.61 2.60
N GLU A 58 -15.80 -11.70 1.27
CA GLU A 58 -16.83 -12.51 0.62
C GLU A 58 -16.70 -14.01 0.94
N ARG A 59 -15.48 -14.49 1.19
CA ARG A 59 -15.18 -15.90 1.51
C ARG A 59 -15.12 -16.19 3.01
N MET A 60 -15.52 -15.22 3.84
CA MET A 60 -15.34 -15.31 5.30
C MET A 60 -16.27 -16.33 5.98
N SER A 61 -17.35 -16.76 5.31
CA SER A 61 -18.18 -17.88 5.74
C SER A 61 -17.42 -19.22 5.79
N GLU A 62 -16.22 -19.28 5.21
CA GLU A 62 -15.32 -20.42 5.25
C GLU A 62 -14.12 -20.11 6.17
N PRO A 63 -14.23 -20.32 7.50
CA PRO A 63 -13.16 -19.95 8.46
C PRO A 63 -11.81 -20.62 8.15
N VAL A 64 -11.84 -21.81 7.57
CA VAL A 64 -10.65 -22.54 7.09
C VAL A 64 -9.93 -21.78 5.97
N TYR A 65 -10.67 -21.07 5.11
CA TYR A 65 -10.12 -20.33 3.99
C TYR A 65 -9.24 -19.16 4.45
N PHE A 66 -9.70 -18.38 5.43
CA PHE A 66 -8.93 -17.24 5.96
C PHE A 66 -7.63 -17.71 6.63
N ALA A 67 -7.71 -18.71 7.51
CA ALA A 67 -6.52 -19.25 8.17
C ALA A 67 -5.52 -19.84 7.16
N SER A 68 -6.01 -20.52 6.12
CA SER A 68 -5.18 -21.04 5.03
C SER A 68 -4.52 -19.92 4.22
N TYR A 69 -5.27 -18.86 3.89
CA TYR A 69 -4.74 -17.70 3.17
C TYR A 69 -3.63 -17.00 3.97
N CYS A 70 -3.89 -16.67 5.24
CA CYS A 70 -2.91 -16.05 6.12
C CYS A 70 -1.67 -16.93 6.29
N ARG A 71 -1.83 -18.25 6.41
CA ARG A 71 -0.68 -19.18 6.50
C ARG A 71 0.17 -19.18 5.23
N LYS A 72 -0.45 -19.20 4.05
CA LYS A 72 0.27 -19.12 2.76
C LYS A 72 1.02 -17.80 2.63
N LEU A 73 0.36 -16.69 2.96
CA LEU A 73 0.96 -15.36 2.90
C LEU A 73 2.12 -15.22 3.89
N PHE A 74 1.94 -15.68 5.13
CA PHE A 74 2.98 -15.65 6.16
C PHE A 74 4.17 -16.54 5.79
N ARG A 75 3.94 -17.73 5.22
CA ARG A 75 5.04 -18.59 4.73
C ARG A 75 5.85 -17.89 3.64
N SER A 76 5.17 -17.25 2.68
CA SER A 76 5.83 -16.45 1.64
C SER A 76 6.62 -15.30 2.26
N TYR A 77 6.04 -14.60 3.24
CA TYR A 77 6.71 -13.52 3.96
C TYR A 77 7.99 -14.00 4.66
N CYS A 78 7.92 -15.09 5.43
CA CYS A 78 9.11 -15.64 6.10
C CYS A 78 10.21 -16.01 5.12
N TRP A 79 9.85 -16.62 3.98
CA TRP A 79 10.80 -16.98 2.93
C TRP A 79 11.52 -15.75 2.36
N TRP A 80 10.77 -14.72 1.97
CA TRP A 80 11.36 -13.49 1.44
C TRP A 80 12.10 -12.68 2.49
N SER A 81 11.58 -12.59 3.71
CA SER A 81 12.29 -11.97 4.83
C SER A 81 13.62 -12.65 5.10
N PHE A 82 13.71 -13.98 4.97
CA PHE A 82 14.99 -14.70 5.08
C PHE A 82 15.94 -14.35 3.94
N ILE A 83 15.47 -14.34 2.69
CA ILE A 83 16.28 -13.96 1.51
C ILE A 83 16.83 -12.53 1.65
N TYR A 84 16.00 -11.58 2.10
CA TYR A 84 16.38 -10.17 2.22
C TYR A 84 17.06 -9.82 3.56
N LEU A 85 17.14 -10.77 4.51
CA LEU A 85 17.71 -10.53 5.82
C LEU A 85 19.15 -9.97 5.78
N PRO A 86 20.07 -10.45 4.91
CA PRO A 86 21.41 -9.87 4.83
C PRO A 86 21.40 -8.39 4.45
N LEU A 87 20.50 -7.98 3.54
CA LEU A 87 20.35 -6.58 3.15
C LEU A 87 19.73 -5.74 4.28
N GLY A 88 18.76 -6.30 5.02
CA GLY A 88 18.18 -5.65 6.20
C GLY A 88 19.22 -5.42 7.31
N ILE A 89 20.08 -6.42 7.58
CA ILE A 89 21.20 -6.30 8.53
C ILE A 89 22.19 -5.24 8.04
N PHE A 90 22.58 -5.27 6.76
CA PHE A 90 23.46 -4.26 6.19
C PHE A 90 22.89 -2.85 6.37
N TYR A 91 21.59 -2.67 6.14
CA TYR A 91 20.91 -1.40 6.34
C TYR A 91 20.95 -0.95 7.80
N VAL A 92 20.63 -1.83 8.77
CA VAL A 92 20.69 -1.50 10.20
C VAL A 92 22.11 -1.12 10.64
N LEU A 93 23.14 -1.82 10.16
CA LEU A 93 24.52 -1.57 10.55
C LEU A 93 25.13 -0.30 9.93
N ASN A 94 24.68 0.10 8.72
CA ASN A 94 25.32 1.17 7.96
C ASN A 94 24.48 2.44 7.80
N GLN A 95 23.16 2.36 7.98
CA GLN A 95 22.23 3.48 7.72
C GLN A 95 21.46 3.90 8.96
N LEU A 96 21.28 3.02 9.94
CA LEU A 96 20.64 3.35 11.21
C LEU A 96 21.70 3.61 12.27
N ASP A 97 21.76 4.84 12.77
CA ASP A 97 22.59 5.21 13.92
C ASP A 97 21.92 4.74 15.22
N LEU A 98 21.86 3.41 15.40
CA LEU A 98 21.25 2.76 16.54
C LEU A 98 22.32 2.11 17.42
N PRO A 99 22.22 2.25 18.75
CA PRO A 99 23.10 1.53 19.65
C PRO A 99 22.83 0.02 19.55
N VAL A 100 23.88 -0.80 19.67
CA VAL A 100 23.85 -2.26 19.43
C VAL A 100 22.75 -2.99 20.21
N TRP A 101 22.47 -2.55 21.45
CA TRP A 101 21.43 -3.15 22.28
C TRP A 101 20.00 -2.98 21.73
N MET A 102 19.78 -2.01 20.83
CA MET A 102 18.50 -1.79 20.15
C MET A 102 18.34 -2.65 18.89
N TYR A 103 19.36 -3.36 18.43
CA TYR A 103 19.27 -4.18 17.21
C TYR A 103 18.20 -5.27 17.27
N PRO A 104 18.00 -6.00 18.40
CA PRO A 104 16.89 -6.94 18.50
C PRO A 104 15.52 -6.24 18.36
N ALA A 105 15.35 -5.07 18.99
CA ALA A 105 14.12 -4.30 18.88
C ALA A 105 13.89 -3.80 17.44
N ALA A 106 14.94 -3.32 16.76
CA ALA A 106 14.89 -2.93 15.36
C ALA A 106 14.54 -4.11 14.44
N PHE A 107 15.06 -5.31 14.73
CA PHE A 107 14.71 -6.53 14.00
C PHE A 107 13.24 -6.89 14.18
N PHE A 108 12.71 -6.86 15.41
CA PHE A 108 11.30 -7.15 15.67
C PHE A 108 10.36 -6.10 15.07
N ALA A 109 10.68 -4.82 15.21
CA ALA A 109 9.94 -3.73 14.58
C ALA A 109 9.98 -3.85 13.04
N GLY A 110 11.15 -4.14 12.49
CA GLY A 110 11.35 -4.50 11.08
C GLY A 110 10.42 -5.62 10.66
N PHE A 111 10.50 -6.77 11.32
CA PHE A 111 9.76 -7.96 10.92
C PHE A 111 8.23 -7.85 11.10
N PHE A 112 7.74 -7.15 12.12
CA PHE A 112 6.30 -7.13 12.42
C PHE A 112 5.57 -5.85 12.03
N VAL A 113 6.28 -4.74 11.83
CA VAL A 113 5.65 -3.43 11.60
C VAL A 113 6.00 -2.89 10.21
N THR A 114 7.28 -2.77 9.89
CA THR A 114 7.74 -2.10 8.66
C THR A 114 8.10 -3.05 7.52
N GLY A 115 8.13 -4.36 7.76
CA GLY A 115 8.66 -5.37 6.85
C GLY A 115 10.18 -5.54 7.01
N ALA A 116 10.67 -6.78 6.94
CA ALA A 116 12.12 -7.08 7.04
C ALA A 116 12.97 -6.37 5.96
N TYR A 117 12.31 -5.91 4.89
CA TYR A 117 12.85 -5.02 3.87
C TYR A 117 11.74 -4.07 3.39
N TYR A 118 12.09 -2.92 2.82
CA TYR A 118 11.12 -1.86 2.50
C TYR A 118 10.02 -2.29 1.53
N HIS A 119 10.22 -3.34 0.73
CA HIS A 119 9.20 -3.92 -0.16
C HIS A 119 8.16 -4.80 0.57
N LEU A 120 8.50 -5.35 1.74
CA LEU A 120 7.73 -6.42 2.37
C LEU A 120 6.68 -5.94 3.38
N TRP A 121 6.59 -4.63 3.61
CA TRP A 121 5.68 -4.01 4.59
C TRP A 121 4.19 -4.35 4.36
N TYR A 122 3.81 -4.64 3.12
CA TYR A 122 2.43 -4.95 2.74
C TYR A 122 1.84 -6.11 3.56
N ILE A 123 2.62 -7.15 3.81
CA ILE A 123 2.13 -8.38 4.49
C ILE A 123 1.81 -8.14 5.97
N PRO A 124 2.73 -7.63 6.81
CA PRO A 124 2.40 -7.31 8.20
C PRO A 124 1.25 -6.28 8.27
N ALA A 125 1.25 -5.27 7.39
CA ALA A 125 0.16 -4.30 7.32
C ALA A 125 -1.19 -4.94 6.99
N LEU A 126 -1.24 -5.89 6.05
CA LEU A 126 -2.46 -6.61 5.70
C LEU A 126 -2.97 -7.44 6.89
N VAL A 127 -2.09 -8.22 7.53
CA VAL A 127 -2.49 -9.10 8.63
C VAL A 127 -3.01 -8.29 9.82
N ILE A 128 -2.27 -7.27 10.24
CA ILE A 128 -2.64 -6.40 11.36
C ILE A 128 -3.92 -5.62 11.01
N GLY A 129 -3.95 -4.95 9.85
CA GLY A 129 -5.08 -4.14 9.42
C GLY A 129 -6.36 -4.96 9.26
N PHE A 130 -6.26 -6.20 8.77
CA PHE A 130 -7.42 -7.09 8.62
C PHE A 130 -7.95 -7.58 9.96
N GLY A 131 -7.05 -7.97 10.88
CA GLY A 131 -7.44 -8.33 12.25
C GLY A 131 -8.13 -7.16 12.98
N LEU A 132 -7.58 -5.95 12.84
CA LEU A 132 -8.18 -4.74 13.40
C LEU A 132 -9.53 -4.41 12.76
N ALA A 133 -9.63 -4.48 11.43
CA ALA A 133 -10.88 -4.24 10.71
C ALA A 133 -11.99 -5.20 11.17
N LEU A 134 -11.66 -6.50 11.34
CA LEU A 134 -12.58 -7.49 11.88
C LEU A 134 -13.04 -7.14 13.29
N TYR A 135 -12.10 -6.81 14.17
CA TYR A 135 -12.39 -6.47 15.55
C TYR A 135 -13.29 -5.23 15.66
N LEU A 136 -12.91 -4.14 14.98
CA LEU A 136 -13.66 -2.88 14.98
C LEU A 136 -15.04 -3.06 14.34
N GLN A 137 -15.14 -3.74 13.20
CA GLN A 137 -16.43 -3.96 12.54
C GLN A 137 -17.38 -4.78 13.41
N LYS A 138 -16.87 -5.80 14.12
CA LYS A 138 -17.67 -6.64 15.02
C LYS A 138 -18.12 -5.91 16.28
N LYS A 139 -17.28 -5.02 16.84
CA LYS A 139 -17.54 -4.35 18.13
C LYS A 139 -18.25 -3.00 18.00
N LEU A 140 -17.93 -2.24 16.96
CA LEU A 140 -18.30 -0.82 16.83
C LEU A 140 -19.14 -0.53 15.57
N GLY A 141 -19.27 -1.50 14.66
CA GLY A 141 -19.94 -1.32 13.39
C GLY A 141 -19.19 -0.40 12.41
N TYR A 142 -19.72 -0.23 11.20
CA TYR A 142 -19.00 0.46 10.12
C TYR A 142 -18.73 1.94 10.40
N VAL A 143 -19.71 2.68 10.93
CA VAL A 143 -19.60 4.15 11.10
C VAL A 143 -18.42 4.51 12.00
N LEU A 144 -18.37 3.94 13.21
CA LEU A 144 -17.30 4.22 14.16
C LEU A 144 -15.97 3.61 13.73
N SER A 145 -15.98 2.44 13.07
CA SER A 145 -14.76 1.86 12.49
C SER A 145 -14.12 2.77 11.44
N PHE A 146 -14.92 3.37 10.55
CA PHE A 146 -14.44 4.33 9.56
C PHE A 146 -14.00 5.65 10.18
N PHE A 147 -14.67 6.11 11.24
CA PHE A 147 -14.20 7.29 11.98
C PHE A 147 -12.80 7.06 12.56
N ILE A 148 -12.58 5.93 13.24
CA ILE A 148 -11.26 5.57 13.79
C ILE A 148 -10.21 5.45 12.67
N ALA A 149 -10.52 4.70 11.61
CA ALA A 149 -9.61 4.52 10.48
C ALA A 149 -9.30 5.84 9.76
N GLY A 150 -10.30 6.71 9.61
CA GLY A 150 -10.15 8.04 9.01
C GLY A 150 -9.22 8.92 9.83
N THR A 151 -9.36 8.93 11.16
CA THR A 151 -8.46 9.69 12.05
C THR A 151 -7.01 9.22 11.92
N PHE A 152 -6.76 7.91 11.91
CA PHE A 152 -5.42 7.37 11.72
C PHE A 152 -4.88 7.64 10.31
N TYR A 153 -5.71 7.54 9.27
CA TYR A 153 -5.30 7.83 7.90
C TYR A 153 -4.97 9.33 7.70
N LEU A 154 -5.74 10.23 8.31
CA LEU A 154 -5.45 11.67 8.32
C LEU A 154 -4.14 11.98 9.04
N PHE A 155 -3.91 11.37 10.20
CA PHE A 155 -2.66 11.53 10.94
C PHE A 155 -1.47 10.99 10.15
N GLY A 156 -1.59 9.81 9.52
CA GLY A 156 -0.57 9.27 8.64
C GLY A 156 -0.30 10.16 7.41
N GLY A 157 -1.34 10.80 6.88
CA GLY A 157 -1.26 11.76 5.78
C GLY A 157 -0.33 12.93 6.03
N ILE A 158 -0.06 13.29 7.30
CA ILE A 158 0.89 14.35 7.66
C ILE A 158 2.26 14.12 7.00
N GLU A 159 2.69 12.88 6.76
CA GLU A 159 3.91 12.57 6.00
C GLU A 159 3.95 13.26 4.63
N THR A 160 2.85 13.18 3.90
CA THR A 160 2.73 13.66 2.52
C THR A 160 2.51 15.17 2.43
N TYR A 161 1.83 15.75 3.42
CA TYR A 161 1.57 17.19 3.46
C TYR A 161 2.49 17.95 4.42
N SER A 162 3.56 17.34 4.94
CA SER A 162 4.40 17.96 5.97
C SER A 162 5.03 19.28 5.54
N GLY A 163 5.28 19.48 4.24
CA GLY A 163 5.76 20.76 3.69
C GLY A 163 4.79 21.92 3.93
N TYR A 164 3.49 21.66 4.02
CA TYR A 164 2.48 22.68 4.33
C TYR A 164 2.24 22.86 5.84
N LEU A 165 2.83 22.00 6.66
CA LEU A 165 2.59 21.94 8.11
C LEU A 165 3.81 22.36 8.93
N GLU A 166 4.77 23.05 8.31
CA GLU A 166 5.95 23.57 9.00
C GLU A 166 5.57 24.46 10.18
N GLY A 167 6.26 24.29 11.31
CA GLY A 167 5.99 25.03 12.55
C GLY A 167 4.70 24.61 13.29
N SER A 168 3.88 23.72 12.74
CA SER A 168 2.66 23.26 13.40
C SER A 168 2.91 22.15 14.44
N TRP A 169 2.07 22.09 15.47
CA TRP A 169 2.09 20.99 16.45
C TRP A 169 1.79 19.62 15.81
N LEU A 170 1.02 19.60 14.72
CA LEU A 170 0.70 18.38 13.95
C LEU A 170 1.96 17.76 13.36
N LYS A 171 2.81 18.58 12.74
CA LYS A 171 4.08 18.10 12.19
C LYS A 171 5.01 17.62 13.31
N SER A 172 5.10 18.34 14.44
CA SER A 172 5.89 17.90 15.60
C SER A 172 5.41 16.55 16.16
N ALA A 173 4.10 16.34 16.25
CA ALA A 173 3.53 15.06 16.67
C ALA A 173 3.88 13.92 15.69
N TYR A 174 3.83 14.21 14.39
CA TYR A 174 4.23 13.25 13.36
C TYR A 174 5.75 12.99 13.37
N ASP A 175 6.58 14.00 13.66
CA ASP A 175 8.03 13.85 13.81
C ASP A 175 8.38 12.93 14.99
N PHE A 176 7.62 12.98 16.09
CA PHE A 176 7.76 12.00 17.17
C PHE A 176 7.33 10.60 16.72
N TYR A 177 6.20 10.50 16.01
CA TYR A 177 5.71 9.23 15.48
C TYR A 177 6.73 8.52 14.57
N ARG A 178 7.35 9.24 13.63
CA ARG A 178 8.31 8.64 12.68
C ARG A 178 9.61 8.18 13.33
N ILE A 179 9.98 8.67 14.51
CA ILE A 179 11.13 8.15 15.27
C ILE A 179 10.88 6.69 15.68
N VAL A 180 9.65 6.35 16.03
CA VAL A 180 9.29 5.01 16.51
C VAL A 180 8.86 4.08 15.39
N PHE A 181 8.03 4.58 14.47
CA PHE A 181 7.37 3.75 13.46
C PHE A 181 7.98 3.87 12.06
N PHE A 182 8.94 4.78 11.86
CA PHE A 182 9.61 5.12 10.59
C PHE A 182 8.71 5.71 9.49
N SER A 183 7.53 5.14 9.28
CA SER A 183 6.62 5.45 8.19
C SER A 183 5.16 5.13 8.59
N PRO A 184 4.16 5.85 8.06
CA PRO A 184 2.76 5.55 8.28
C PRO A 184 2.30 4.34 7.44
N ARG A 185 3.20 3.73 6.64
CA ARG A 185 2.96 2.50 5.89
C ARG A 185 2.86 1.28 6.81
N ASN A 186 1.74 1.15 7.49
CA ASN A 186 1.45 0.03 8.38
C ASN A 186 -0.03 -0.31 8.43
N GLY A 187 -0.37 -1.35 9.18
CA GLY A 187 -1.73 -1.88 9.27
C GLY A 187 -2.77 -0.90 9.81
N LEU A 188 -2.36 -0.01 10.72
CA LEU A 188 -3.25 0.93 11.42
C LEU A 188 -3.45 2.22 10.63
N MET A 189 -2.36 2.88 10.28
CA MET A 189 -2.37 4.20 9.64
C MET A 189 -2.75 4.13 8.17
N PHE A 190 -2.36 3.06 7.46
CA PHE A 190 -2.56 2.95 6.02
C PHE A 190 -3.61 1.90 5.65
N ALA A 191 -3.36 0.63 6.01
CA ALA A 191 -4.15 -0.48 5.45
C ALA A 191 -5.60 -0.49 5.93
N LEU A 192 -5.86 -0.06 7.18
CA LEU A 192 -7.15 -0.18 7.84
C LEU A 192 -8.30 0.44 7.04
N VAL A 193 -8.12 1.64 6.47
CA VAL A 193 -9.18 2.33 5.72
C VAL A 193 -9.54 1.57 4.44
N PHE A 194 -8.54 1.09 3.68
CA PHE A 194 -8.76 0.34 2.44
C PHE A 194 -9.36 -1.04 2.71
N ILE A 195 -8.98 -1.68 3.82
CA ILE A 195 -9.55 -2.97 4.23
C ILE A 195 -11.01 -2.81 4.63
N LEU A 196 -11.34 -1.80 5.45
CA LEU A 196 -12.73 -1.51 5.83
C LEU A 196 -13.59 -1.15 4.61
N LEU A 197 -13.05 -0.44 3.63
CA LEU A 197 -13.73 -0.20 2.35
C LEU A 197 -14.01 -1.51 1.60
N GLY A 198 -13.02 -2.40 1.51
CA GLY A 198 -13.20 -3.73 0.92
C GLY A 198 -14.30 -4.52 1.63
N PHE A 199 -14.36 -4.45 2.97
CA PHE A 199 -15.40 -5.10 3.76
C PHE A 199 -16.78 -4.52 3.46
N LEU A 200 -16.90 -3.18 3.49
CA LEU A 200 -18.15 -2.47 3.24
C LEU A 200 -18.71 -2.81 1.86
N LEU A 201 -17.87 -2.75 0.84
CA LEU A 201 -18.24 -3.05 -0.54
C LEU A 201 -18.66 -4.52 -0.72
N SER A 202 -17.98 -5.45 -0.05
CA SER A 202 -18.33 -6.87 -0.07
C SER A 202 -19.64 -7.17 0.65
N ASP A 203 -19.82 -6.66 1.87
CA ASP A 203 -20.98 -6.95 2.72
C ASP A 203 -22.26 -6.34 2.16
N ARG A 204 -22.21 -5.08 1.71
CA ARG A 204 -23.37 -4.36 1.19
C ARG A 204 -23.65 -4.65 -0.28
N LYS A 205 -22.77 -5.40 -0.97
CA LYS A 205 -22.82 -5.70 -2.41
C LYS A 205 -23.17 -4.46 -3.24
N ILE A 206 -22.46 -3.36 -2.97
CA ILE A 206 -22.75 -2.05 -3.56
C ILE A 206 -22.66 -2.16 -5.08
N SER A 207 -23.75 -1.82 -5.75
CA SER A 207 -23.87 -1.81 -7.20
C SER A 207 -24.28 -0.43 -7.68
N ILE A 208 -23.46 0.17 -8.53
CA ILE A 208 -23.66 1.50 -9.10
C ILE A 208 -23.79 1.35 -10.61
N SER A 209 -24.66 2.15 -11.26
CA SER A 209 -24.76 2.14 -12.73
C SER A 209 -23.44 2.57 -13.38
N CYS A 210 -23.15 2.08 -14.59
CA CYS A 210 -21.87 2.39 -15.27
C CYS A 210 -21.71 3.90 -15.50
N LYS A 211 -22.80 4.61 -15.84
CA LYS A 211 -22.78 6.07 -16.02
C LYS A 211 -22.38 6.80 -14.73
N LYS A 212 -22.99 6.45 -13.59
CA LYS A 212 -22.65 7.04 -12.28
C LYS A 212 -21.22 6.70 -11.86
N LEU A 213 -20.81 5.43 -12.03
CA LEU A 213 -19.45 4.99 -11.70
C LEU A 213 -18.40 5.71 -12.54
N SER A 214 -18.67 5.96 -13.84
CA SER A 214 -17.80 6.76 -14.69
C SER A 214 -17.64 8.18 -14.17
N VAL A 215 -18.73 8.84 -13.77
CA VAL A 215 -18.68 10.19 -13.18
C VAL A 215 -17.86 10.21 -11.88
N TYR A 216 -18.07 9.24 -10.98
CA TYR A 216 -17.28 9.15 -9.75
C TYR A 216 -15.81 8.84 -10.02
N THR A 217 -15.51 8.03 -11.03
CA THR A 217 -14.13 7.75 -11.46
C THR A 217 -13.48 9.03 -11.99
N MET A 218 -14.15 9.78 -12.86
CA MET A 218 -13.64 11.05 -13.36
C MET A 218 -13.40 12.05 -12.22
N LEU A 219 -14.38 12.22 -11.32
CA LEU A 219 -14.25 13.14 -10.19
C LEU A 219 -13.08 12.75 -9.26
N SER A 220 -12.94 11.46 -8.96
CA SER A 220 -11.86 10.97 -8.09
C SER A 220 -10.47 11.10 -8.74
N VAL A 221 -10.36 10.85 -10.04
CA VAL A 221 -9.10 11.05 -10.78
C VAL A 221 -8.77 12.54 -10.88
N THR A 222 -9.73 13.41 -11.16
CA THR A 222 -9.52 14.88 -11.13
C THR A 222 -9.07 15.34 -9.75
N GLY A 223 -9.70 14.82 -8.68
CA GLY A 223 -9.27 15.07 -7.31
C GLY A 223 -7.83 14.63 -7.05
N LEU A 224 -7.43 13.46 -7.55
CA LEU A 224 -6.05 12.97 -7.45
C LEU A 224 -5.04 13.85 -8.20
N LEU A 225 -5.41 14.33 -9.39
CA LEU A 225 -4.55 15.23 -10.16
C LEU A 225 -4.40 16.58 -9.46
N PHE A 226 -5.48 17.11 -8.88
CA PHE A 226 -5.45 18.35 -8.11
C PHE A 226 -4.60 18.21 -6.84
N GLU A 227 -4.83 17.15 -6.07
CA GLU A 227 -4.03 16.82 -4.88
C GLU A 227 -2.56 16.60 -5.25
N GLY A 228 -2.30 15.91 -6.34
CA GLY A 228 -0.95 15.71 -6.87
C GLY A 228 -0.28 17.00 -7.28
N TRP A 229 -1.01 17.94 -7.89
CA TRP A 229 -0.50 19.27 -8.20
C TRP A 229 -0.12 20.04 -6.92
N LEU A 230 -0.95 20.01 -5.88
CA LEU A 230 -0.62 20.61 -4.58
C LEU A 230 0.68 20.01 -4.01
N ILE A 231 0.74 18.69 -3.89
CA ILE A 231 1.93 17.99 -3.34
C ILE A 231 3.18 18.28 -4.19
N TYR A 232 3.04 18.45 -5.52
CA TYR A 232 4.17 18.80 -6.38
C TYR A 232 4.76 20.18 -6.05
N GLN A 233 3.93 21.15 -5.69
CA GLN A 233 4.39 22.50 -5.33
C GLN A 233 5.17 22.50 -4.02
N ASN A 234 4.73 21.72 -3.03
CA ASN A 234 5.37 21.66 -1.73
C ASN A 234 5.40 20.22 -1.20
N GLN A 235 6.53 19.56 -1.42
CA GLN A 235 6.67 18.14 -1.12
C GLN A 235 6.93 17.92 0.37
N GLY A 236 6.13 17.05 1.00
CA GLY A 236 6.42 16.53 2.33
C GLY A 236 7.54 15.50 2.36
N TYR A 237 7.60 14.77 3.47
CA TYR A 237 8.63 13.75 3.72
C TYR A 237 8.59 12.63 2.70
N ASP A 238 7.41 12.08 2.46
CA ASP A 238 7.17 11.07 1.44
C ASP A 238 5.69 11.06 1.03
N LYS A 239 5.37 10.47 -0.13
CA LYS A 239 4.09 10.62 -0.82
C LYS A 239 3.23 9.37 -0.68
N ASN A 240 3.25 8.73 0.50
CA ASN A 240 2.59 7.44 0.70
C ASN A 240 1.08 7.57 0.78
N ILE A 241 0.58 8.57 1.51
CA ILE A 241 -0.84 8.73 1.78
C ILE A 241 -1.37 9.92 0.98
N LEU A 242 -2.10 9.60 -0.09
CA LEU A 242 -2.90 10.55 -0.84
C LEU A 242 -4.37 10.34 -0.49
N PHE A 243 -5.10 11.39 -0.14
CA PHE A 243 -6.49 11.25 0.24
C PHE A 243 -7.37 10.83 -0.95
N ALA A 244 -7.03 11.28 -2.17
CA ALA A 244 -7.74 10.88 -3.38
C ALA A 244 -7.50 9.42 -3.80
N HIS A 245 -6.48 8.72 -3.27
CA HIS A 245 -6.33 7.28 -3.48
C HIS A 245 -7.52 6.49 -2.92
N VAL A 246 -8.18 7.00 -1.88
CA VAL A 246 -9.36 6.36 -1.26
C VAL A 246 -10.52 6.23 -2.25
N PRO A 247 -11.08 7.33 -2.82
CA PRO A 247 -12.16 7.23 -3.79
C PRO A 247 -11.72 6.59 -5.11
N VAL A 248 -10.48 6.78 -5.57
CA VAL A 248 -9.98 6.13 -6.80
C VAL A 248 -9.97 4.61 -6.62
N SER A 249 -9.40 4.10 -5.52
CA SER A 249 -9.34 2.66 -5.24
C SER A 249 -10.73 2.03 -5.12
N CYS A 250 -11.68 2.74 -4.51
CA CYS A 250 -13.10 2.35 -4.47
C CYS A 250 -13.71 2.22 -5.87
N CYS A 251 -13.48 3.20 -6.75
CA CYS A 251 -13.98 3.14 -8.12
C CYS A 251 -13.35 1.98 -8.90
N LEU A 252 -12.04 1.78 -8.75
CA LEU A 252 -11.29 0.71 -9.40
C LEU A 252 -11.83 -0.68 -9.02
N ILE A 253 -12.06 -0.96 -7.74
CA ILE A 253 -12.62 -2.26 -7.33
C ILE A 253 -14.08 -2.44 -7.77
N LEU A 254 -14.88 -1.37 -7.83
CA LEU A 254 -16.24 -1.42 -8.35
C LEU A 254 -16.28 -1.70 -9.86
N TRP A 255 -15.34 -1.15 -10.62
CA TRP A 255 -15.13 -1.54 -12.02
C TRP A 255 -14.69 -3.00 -12.13
N ALA A 256 -13.71 -3.42 -11.32
CA ALA A 256 -13.16 -4.77 -11.33
C ALA A 256 -14.19 -5.86 -11.00
N THR A 257 -15.17 -5.54 -10.16
CA THR A 257 -16.19 -6.48 -9.68
C THR A 257 -17.49 -6.42 -10.50
N LYS A 258 -17.63 -5.43 -11.40
CA LYS A 258 -18.72 -5.44 -12.39
C LYS A 258 -18.56 -6.63 -13.33
N LYS A 259 -19.68 -7.21 -13.71
CA LYS A 259 -19.73 -8.25 -14.75
C LYS A 259 -19.47 -7.60 -16.13
N CYS A 260 -18.20 -7.34 -16.43
CA CYS A 260 -17.71 -7.13 -17.78
C CYS A 260 -16.85 -8.35 -18.13
N ALA A 261 -17.11 -8.96 -19.28
CA ALA A 261 -16.54 -10.25 -19.65
C ALA A 261 -15.02 -10.19 -19.90
N CYS A 262 -14.37 -11.34 -19.66
CA CYS A 262 -13.07 -11.79 -20.16
C CYS A 262 -11.82 -11.59 -19.27
N ALA A 263 -11.24 -12.72 -18.83
CA ALA A 263 -9.82 -13.10 -18.88
C ALA A 263 -9.60 -14.42 -18.10
N ASP A 264 -8.74 -15.31 -18.59
CA ASP A 264 -8.41 -16.58 -17.91
C ASP A 264 -7.50 -16.35 -16.69
N SER A 265 -8.00 -16.67 -15.49
CA SER A 265 -7.51 -16.14 -14.20
C SER A 265 -6.33 -16.91 -13.55
N LEU A 266 -5.95 -18.07 -14.08
CA LEU A 266 -5.06 -19.00 -13.35
C LEU A 266 -3.56 -18.74 -13.58
N LEU A 267 -3.19 -18.29 -14.78
CA LEU A 267 -1.80 -17.94 -15.13
C LEU A 267 -1.37 -16.60 -14.52
N LEU A 268 -2.30 -15.62 -14.47
CA LEU A 268 -2.08 -14.27 -13.94
C LEU A 268 -1.75 -14.27 -12.45
N GLY A 269 -2.42 -15.11 -11.65
CA GLY A 269 -2.19 -15.19 -10.20
C GLY A 269 -0.81 -15.73 -9.83
N ALA A 270 -0.26 -16.67 -10.61
CA ALA A 270 1.09 -17.19 -10.43
C ALA A 270 2.14 -16.13 -10.77
N LEU A 271 1.99 -15.45 -11.92
CA LEU A 271 2.89 -14.38 -12.36
C LEU A 271 2.91 -13.19 -11.38
N GLN A 272 1.75 -12.83 -10.83
CA GLN A 272 1.61 -11.74 -9.86
C GLN A 272 2.42 -11.97 -8.57
N GLN A 273 2.42 -13.20 -8.03
CA GLN A 273 3.21 -13.50 -6.83
C GLN A 273 4.70 -13.37 -7.12
N THR A 274 5.17 -13.86 -8.26
CA THR A 274 6.57 -13.65 -8.68
C THR A 274 6.93 -12.18 -8.79
N LEU A 275 6.09 -11.35 -9.45
CA LEU A 275 6.35 -9.92 -9.66
C LEU A 275 6.35 -9.10 -8.36
N LEU A 276 5.48 -9.42 -7.40
CA LEU A 276 5.43 -8.75 -6.09
C LEU A 276 6.70 -8.95 -5.25
N PHE A 277 7.49 -9.98 -5.55
CA PHE A 277 8.67 -10.32 -4.78
C PHE A 277 9.98 -10.25 -5.58
N HIS A 278 9.95 -9.91 -6.87
CA HIS A 278 11.12 -9.91 -7.75
C HIS A 278 11.90 -8.59 -7.67
N PRO A 279 13.16 -8.58 -7.20
CA PRO A 279 13.99 -7.38 -7.08
C PRO A 279 14.86 -7.10 -8.32
N SER A 280 14.85 -7.96 -9.37
CA SER A 280 15.82 -7.82 -10.47
C SER A 280 15.66 -6.56 -11.32
N ALA A 281 14.54 -5.85 -11.25
CA ALA A 281 14.38 -4.58 -11.95
C ALA A 281 15.31 -3.51 -11.36
N ASP A 282 15.57 -3.53 -10.05
CA ASP A 282 16.45 -2.56 -9.39
C ASP A 282 17.93 -2.80 -9.75
N PHE A 283 18.31 -4.04 -10.07
CA PHE A 283 19.69 -4.40 -10.43
C PHE A 283 19.96 -4.25 -11.93
N ILE A 284 18.98 -4.51 -12.79
CA ILE A 284 19.13 -4.42 -14.26
C ILE A 284 19.07 -2.96 -14.73
N PHE A 285 18.23 -2.11 -14.13
CA PHE A 285 18.07 -0.72 -14.57
C PHE A 285 19.03 0.29 -13.91
N ASN A 286 19.69 -0.07 -12.80
CA ASN A 286 20.77 0.75 -12.22
C ASN A 286 22.15 0.50 -12.86
N GLY A 287 22.26 -0.47 -13.77
CA GLY A 287 23.53 -0.79 -14.47
C GLY A 287 23.96 0.24 -15.52
N THR A 288 23.13 1.23 -15.87
CA THR A 288 23.42 2.21 -16.94
C THR A 288 23.48 3.67 -16.48
N ALA A 289 23.44 3.94 -15.18
CA ALA A 289 23.64 5.30 -14.64
C ALA A 289 24.80 5.30 -13.65
N SER A 290 25.85 6.02 -14.03
CA SER A 290 27.06 6.31 -13.26
C SER A 290 26.83 6.41 -11.76
N CYS A 291 27.59 5.60 -11.02
CA CYS A 291 27.70 5.56 -9.58
C CYS A 291 27.94 6.96 -8.99
N GLN A 292 26.92 7.56 -8.38
CA GLN A 292 27.11 8.42 -7.22
C GLN A 292 26.45 7.71 -6.03
N VAL A 293 27.29 7.17 -5.16
CA VAL A 293 26.93 6.71 -3.81
C VAL A 293 26.52 7.95 -3.01
N GLY A 294 25.30 8.42 -3.25
CA GLY A 294 24.70 9.57 -2.59
C GLY A 294 23.36 9.15 -2.01
N ARG A 295 23.35 8.94 -0.68
CA ARG A 295 22.17 8.70 0.19
C ARG A 295 21.13 7.74 -0.39
N ILE A 296 21.09 6.53 0.17
CA ILE A 296 19.94 5.63 0.01
C ILE A 296 18.74 6.33 0.67
N TYR A 297 17.99 7.09 -0.12
CA TYR A 297 16.70 7.62 0.28
C TYR A 297 15.77 6.41 0.43
N ILE A 298 15.32 6.21 1.66
CA ILE A 298 14.29 5.24 2.04
C ILE A 298 13.01 5.66 1.29
N TRP A 299 12.52 4.82 0.38
CA TRP A 299 11.25 4.97 -0.32
C TRP A 299 10.22 3.96 0.16
#